data_AF-A0A497KDD9-F1
#
_entry.id   AF-A0A497KDD9-F1
#
_cell.length_a   1.000
_cell.length_b   1.000
_cell.length_c   1.000
_cell.angle_alpha   90.00
_cell.angle_beta   90.00
_cell.angle_gamma   90.00
#
_symmetry.space_group_name_H-M   'P 1'
#
loop_
_entity.id
_entity.type
_entity.pdbx_description
1 polymer ?
#
loop_
_entity_poly.entity_id
_entity_poly.type
_entity_poly.pdbx_seq_one_letter_code
_entity_poly.pdbx_strand_id
1 'polypeptide(L)'
;MYMAVHLRKRITPLIPKYLVEPPQSDVDNTSKIVEPEPIDVKELLNSLDVEKIEPGYLQGGRKQAIKQYQGFLDDKLEGYADQRNDPNMDLQSHMSPYLHFGQVSPIELAIQVQEKKGDGPREYLEQLIVRRELAFNMVHYNPEYDNIKCLPDWAQTTLREHANDPRPYTYTSEELENAETHDPYWNKAQTEMTKTGKMHGYMRMYW
;
A
#
# COMPACT_ATOMS: atom_id res chain seq x y z
N MET A 1 -17.77 13.43 -1.45
CA MET A 1 -16.81 12.46 -0.86
C MET A 1 -17.48 11.10 -0.71
N TYR A 2 -17.02 10.10 -1.46
CA TYR A 2 -17.45 8.72 -1.24
C TYR A 2 -16.75 8.20 0.03
N MET A 3 -17.53 7.68 0.97
CA MET A 3 -17.01 7.04 2.17
C MET A 3 -16.91 5.53 1.93
N ALA A 4 -16.03 4.85 2.67
CA ALA A 4 -15.89 3.40 2.60
C ALA A 4 -17.23 2.67 2.79
N VAL A 5 -18.12 3.17 3.64
CA VAL A 5 -19.48 2.63 3.85
C VAL A 5 -20.32 2.65 2.57
N HIS A 6 -20.23 3.71 1.77
CA HIS A 6 -20.98 3.83 0.51
C HIS A 6 -20.41 2.91 -0.56
N LEU A 7 -19.08 2.84 -0.68
CA LEU A 7 -18.44 1.95 -1.65
C LEU A 7 -18.69 0.49 -1.30
N ARG A 8 -18.54 0.10 -0.03
CA ARG A 8 -18.77 -1.26 0.46
C ARG A 8 -20.15 -1.78 0.02
N LYS A 9 -21.21 -1.00 0.27
CA LYS A 9 -22.59 -1.37 -0.13
C LYS A 9 -22.74 -1.64 -1.63
N ARG A 10 -21.93 -1.00 -2.48
CA ARG A 10 -21.97 -1.15 -3.95
C ARG A 10 -21.07 -2.27 -4.46
N ILE A 11 -19.88 -2.43 -3.88
CA ILE A 11 -18.88 -3.40 -4.36
C ILE A 11 -19.12 -4.80 -3.79
N THR A 12 -19.59 -4.92 -2.53
CA THR A 12 -19.79 -6.22 -1.88
C THR A 12 -20.68 -7.18 -2.68
N PRO A 13 -21.85 -6.75 -3.23
CA PRO A 13 -22.67 -7.63 -4.07
C PRO A 13 -22.00 -8.09 -5.37
N LEU A 14 -20.97 -7.36 -5.82
CA LEU A 14 -20.23 -7.63 -7.05
C LEU A 14 -19.02 -8.53 -6.82
N ILE A 15 -18.53 -8.66 -5.58
CA ILE A 15 -17.34 -9.47 -5.25
C ILE A 15 -17.45 -10.90 -5.83
N PRO A 16 -18.55 -11.67 -5.63
CA PRO A 16 -18.62 -13.03 -6.17
C PRO A 16 -18.54 -13.13 -7.70
N LYS A 17 -18.85 -12.04 -8.41
CA LYS A 17 -18.81 -11.99 -9.87
C LYS A 17 -17.41 -11.66 -10.40
N TYR A 18 -16.64 -10.84 -9.70
CA TYR A 18 -15.37 -10.30 -10.18
C TYR A 18 -14.14 -10.84 -9.44
N LEU A 19 -14.31 -11.38 -8.24
CA LEU A 19 -13.27 -12.10 -7.51
C LEU A 19 -13.22 -13.54 -8.00
N VAL A 20 -12.79 -13.69 -9.25
CA VAL A 20 -12.59 -14.98 -9.91
C VAL A 20 -11.18 -15.02 -10.44
N GLU A 21 -10.61 -16.22 -10.56
CA GLU A 21 -9.30 -16.38 -11.17
C GLU A 21 -9.33 -15.84 -12.61
N PRO A 22 -8.36 -14.99 -13.01
CA PRO A 22 -8.26 -14.56 -14.39
C PRO A 22 -8.12 -15.79 -15.30
N PRO A 23 -8.80 -15.81 -16.46
CA PRO A 23 -8.70 -16.94 -17.37
C PRO A 23 -7.24 -17.14 -17.77
N GLN A 24 -6.72 -18.34 -17.53
CA GLN A 24 -5.44 -18.77 -18.07
C GLN A 24 -5.70 -19.32 -19.47
N SER A 25 -5.23 -18.61 -20.48
CA SER A 25 -5.14 -19.15 -21.83
C SER A 25 -3.80 -19.86 -21.97
N ASP A 26 -3.81 -21.14 -22.33
CA ASP A 26 -2.63 -21.76 -22.90
C ASP A 26 -2.28 -20.96 -24.16
N VAL A 27 -1.14 -20.27 -24.10
CA VAL A 27 -0.63 -19.57 -25.27
C VAL A 27 -0.05 -20.65 -26.16
N ASP A 28 -0.62 -20.84 -27.36
CA ASP A 28 -0.03 -21.69 -28.40
C ASP A 28 1.27 -21.04 -28.86
N ASN A 29 2.33 -21.19 -28.06
CA ASN A 29 3.64 -20.65 -28.33
C ASN A 29 4.32 -21.56 -29.36
N THR A 30 3.89 -21.42 -30.60
CA THR A 30 4.41 -22.15 -31.77
C THR A 30 5.81 -21.69 -32.18
N SER A 31 6.30 -20.59 -31.59
CA SER A 31 7.64 -20.08 -31.80
C SER A 31 8.63 -20.76 -30.86
N LYS A 32 9.78 -21.21 -31.39
CA LYS A 32 10.90 -21.63 -30.53
C LYS A 32 11.28 -20.43 -29.65
N ILE A 33 11.27 -20.61 -28.34
CA ILE A 33 11.87 -19.64 -27.42
C ILE A 33 13.34 -19.54 -27.80
N VAL A 34 13.72 -18.42 -28.42
CA VAL A 34 15.13 -18.06 -28.58
C VAL A 34 15.52 -17.46 -27.24
N GLU A 35 16.31 -18.19 -26.46
CA GLU A 35 16.92 -17.61 -25.27
C GLU A 35 17.72 -16.39 -25.72
N PRO A 36 17.42 -15.19 -25.19
CA PRO A 36 18.22 -14.02 -25.51
C PRO A 36 19.66 -14.28 -25.09
N GLU A 37 20.62 -13.65 -25.76
CA GLU A 37 22.00 -13.70 -25.26
C GLU A 37 22.03 -13.19 -23.82
N PRO A 38 22.80 -13.84 -22.93
CA PRO A 38 22.90 -13.42 -21.54
C PRO A 38 23.35 -11.96 -21.48
N ILE A 39 22.52 -11.10 -20.91
CA ILE A 39 22.89 -9.71 -20.66
C ILE A 39 23.67 -9.67 -19.35
N ASP A 40 24.88 -9.10 -19.38
CA ASP A 40 25.55 -8.72 -18.14
C ASP A 40 24.83 -7.49 -17.56
N VAL A 41 23.92 -7.76 -16.63
CA VAL A 41 23.13 -6.73 -15.94
C VAL A 41 24.04 -5.71 -15.24
N LYS A 42 25.22 -6.11 -14.75
CA LYS A 42 26.15 -5.18 -14.08
C LYS A 42 26.78 -4.24 -15.11
N GLU A 43 27.20 -4.75 -16.26
CA GLU A 43 27.74 -3.92 -17.34
C GLU A 43 26.69 -2.93 -17.85
N LEU A 44 25.46 -3.41 -18.11
CA LEU A 44 24.35 -2.57 -18.54
C LEU A 44 24.06 -1.46 -17.52
N LEU A 45 23.93 -1.80 -16.23
CA LEU A 45 23.69 -0.80 -15.18
C LEU A 45 24.84 0.20 -15.07
N ASN A 46 26.10 -0.24 -15.23
CA ASN A 46 27.25 0.65 -15.24
C ASN A 46 27.25 1.59 -16.46
N SER A 47 26.70 1.16 -17.61
CA SER A 47 26.62 2.00 -18.81
C SER A 47 25.52 3.06 -18.76
N LEU A 48 24.55 2.92 -17.85
CA LEU A 48 23.33 3.74 -17.85
C LEU A 48 23.49 5.12 -17.20
N ASP A 49 24.68 5.50 -16.71
CA ASP A 49 24.94 6.77 -15.97
C ASP A 49 23.86 7.08 -14.91
N VAL A 50 23.34 6.02 -14.29
CA VAL A 50 22.33 6.10 -13.23
C VAL A 50 23.00 6.08 -11.87
N GLU A 51 22.46 6.85 -10.94
CA GLU A 51 22.87 6.84 -9.55
C GLU A 51 22.75 5.41 -8.97
N LYS A 52 23.85 4.93 -8.39
CA LYS A 52 23.89 3.60 -7.76
C LYS A 52 23.33 3.71 -6.36
N ILE A 53 22.12 3.22 -6.18
CA ILE A 53 21.49 3.09 -4.88
C ILE A 53 21.74 1.70 -4.30
N GLU A 54 21.96 1.64 -2.98
CA GLU A 54 22.03 0.38 -2.27
C GLU A 54 20.66 -0.32 -2.27
N PRO A 55 20.62 -1.66 -2.24
CA PRO A 55 19.37 -2.40 -2.11
C PRO A 55 18.57 -1.93 -0.89
N GLY A 56 17.31 -1.58 -1.11
CA GLY A 56 16.40 -1.17 -0.03
C GLY A 56 16.12 -2.32 0.95
N TYR A 57 15.51 -1.97 2.09
CA TYR A 57 15.11 -2.91 3.14
C TYR A 57 14.21 -4.06 2.64
N LEU A 58 13.41 -3.79 1.59
CA LEU A 58 12.50 -4.75 1.00
C LEU A 58 13.03 -5.30 -0.32
N GLN A 59 13.17 -6.62 -0.38
CA GLN A 59 13.46 -7.30 -1.64
C GLN A 59 12.21 -7.34 -2.53
N GLY A 60 12.32 -6.85 -3.76
CA GLY A 60 11.23 -6.88 -4.74
C GLY A 60 11.08 -8.23 -5.47
N GLY A 61 10.04 -8.31 -6.29
CA GLY A 61 9.78 -9.40 -7.23
C GLY A 61 8.71 -10.39 -6.76
N ARG A 62 8.01 -11.01 -7.72
CA ARG A 62 6.88 -11.92 -7.48
C ARG A 62 7.21 -13.04 -6.50
N LYS A 63 8.37 -13.68 -6.63
CA LYS A 63 8.80 -14.77 -5.74
C LYS A 63 8.85 -14.33 -4.28
N GLN A 64 9.38 -13.13 -4.04
CA GLN A 64 9.46 -12.56 -2.69
C GLN A 64 8.08 -12.12 -2.18
N ALA A 65 7.24 -11.54 -3.05
CA ALA A 65 5.86 -11.19 -2.72
C ALA A 65 5.06 -12.40 -2.20
N ILE A 66 5.10 -13.52 -2.91
CA ILE A 66 4.41 -14.76 -2.52
C ILE A 66 4.97 -15.31 -1.22
N LYS A 67 6.30 -15.35 -1.05
CA LYS A 67 6.92 -15.79 0.21
C LYS A 67 6.46 -14.94 1.40
N GLN A 68 6.48 -13.62 1.24
CA GLN A 68 6.07 -12.66 2.26
C GLN A 68 4.58 -12.82 2.60
N TYR A 69 3.74 -13.05 1.59
CA TYR A 69 2.31 -13.23 1.79
C TYR A 69 1.99 -14.54 2.49
N GLN A 70 2.66 -15.63 2.13
CA GLN A 70 2.48 -16.93 2.80
C GLN A 70 2.80 -16.83 4.30
N GLY A 71 3.90 -16.18 4.68
CA GLY A 71 4.20 -15.94 6.09
C GLY A 71 3.14 -15.07 6.80
N PHE A 72 2.51 -14.12 6.09
CA PHE A 72 1.37 -13.40 6.65
C PHE A 72 0.15 -14.32 6.88
N LEU A 73 -0.18 -15.17 5.91
CA LEU A 73 -1.30 -16.10 6.03
C LEU A 73 -1.10 -17.12 7.17
N ASP A 74 0.13 -17.58 7.36
CA ASP A 74 0.45 -18.63 8.33
C ASP A 74 0.62 -18.09 9.75
N ASP A 75 1.31 -16.96 9.91
CA ASP A 75 1.77 -16.51 11.24
C ASP A 75 1.04 -15.26 11.76
N LYS A 76 0.38 -14.47 10.90
CA LYS A 76 -0.06 -13.11 11.25
C LYS A 76 -1.57 -12.89 11.07
N LEU A 77 -2.20 -13.63 10.17
CA LEU A 77 -3.59 -13.42 9.77
C LEU A 77 -4.56 -13.55 10.95
N GLU A 78 -4.32 -14.48 11.88
CA GLU A 78 -5.17 -14.70 13.05
C GLU A 78 -5.28 -13.45 13.93
N GLY A 79 -4.15 -12.80 14.23
CA GLY A 79 -4.11 -11.56 15.02
C GLY A 79 -4.40 -10.28 14.23
N TYR A 80 -4.53 -10.35 12.90
CA TYR A 80 -4.64 -9.18 12.04
C TYR A 80 -5.85 -8.30 12.38
N ALA A 81 -7.00 -8.90 12.66
CA ALA A 81 -8.24 -8.14 12.90
C ALA A 81 -8.11 -7.22 14.13
N ASP A 82 -7.51 -7.73 15.21
CA ASP A 82 -7.50 -7.05 16.51
C ASP A 82 -6.26 -6.18 16.72
N GLN A 83 -5.11 -6.61 16.18
CA GLN A 83 -3.81 -6.06 16.57
C GLN A 83 -3.06 -5.33 15.44
N ARG A 84 -3.59 -5.28 14.19
CA ARG A 84 -2.93 -4.58 13.06
C ARG A 84 -2.68 -3.09 13.25
N ASN A 85 -3.32 -2.48 14.25
CA ASN A 85 -3.17 -1.07 14.58
C ASN A 85 -2.06 -0.82 15.61
N ASP A 86 -1.56 -1.85 16.29
CA ASP A 86 -0.42 -1.70 17.19
C ASP A 86 0.89 -1.68 16.37
N PRO A 87 1.60 -0.54 16.28
CA PRO A 87 2.84 -0.46 15.52
C PRO A 87 3.98 -1.30 16.10
N ASN A 88 3.85 -1.82 17.33
CA ASN A 88 4.82 -2.74 17.92
C ASN A 88 4.56 -4.19 17.52
N MET A 89 3.38 -4.48 16.97
CA MET A 89 2.99 -5.80 16.51
C MET A 89 3.19 -5.88 15.00
N ASP A 90 4.15 -6.69 14.55
CA ASP A 90 4.41 -6.90 13.13
C ASP A 90 3.36 -7.84 12.49
N LEU A 91 2.10 -7.39 12.46
CA LEU A 91 0.97 -8.17 11.97
C LEU A 91 0.46 -7.71 10.61
N GLN A 92 1.06 -6.68 10.01
CA GLN A 92 0.70 -6.26 8.65
C GLN A 92 1.21 -7.25 7.60
N SER A 93 0.49 -7.36 6.48
CA SER A 93 0.86 -8.25 5.38
C SER A 93 2.13 -7.85 4.63
N HIS A 94 2.54 -6.58 4.77
CA HIS A 94 3.61 -5.96 3.97
C HIS A 94 3.41 -6.05 2.46
N MET A 95 2.17 -6.23 2.00
CA MET A 95 1.86 -6.37 0.57
C MET A 95 1.85 -5.06 -0.22
N SER A 96 1.78 -3.91 0.44
CA SER A 96 1.64 -2.62 -0.26
C SER A 96 2.71 -2.32 -1.31
N PRO A 97 4.02 -2.62 -1.11
CA PRO A 97 5.04 -2.35 -2.13
C PRO A 97 4.89 -3.27 -3.34
N TYR A 98 4.62 -4.55 -3.12
CA TYR A 98 4.41 -5.53 -4.18
C TYR A 98 3.14 -5.23 -4.99
N LEU A 99 2.07 -4.79 -4.32
CA LEU A 99 0.82 -4.36 -4.97
C LEU A 99 1.00 -3.07 -5.77
N HIS A 100 1.77 -2.11 -5.26
CA HIS A 100 2.06 -0.85 -5.95
C HIS A 100 2.76 -1.07 -7.28
N PHE A 101 3.78 -1.94 -7.30
CA PHE A 101 4.55 -2.28 -8.51
C PHE A 101 3.95 -3.41 -9.36
N GLY A 102 2.75 -3.90 -9.03
CA GLY A 102 2.09 -4.97 -9.80
C GLY A 102 2.84 -6.32 -9.78
N GLN A 103 3.67 -6.56 -8.77
CA GLN A 103 4.45 -7.80 -8.65
C GLN A 103 3.59 -8.99 -8.19
N VAL A 104 2.41 -8.71 -7.64
CA VAL A 104 1.38 -9.67 -7.26
C VAL A 104 -0.01 -9.09 -7.52
N SER A 105 -0.96 -9.94 -7.91
CA SER A 105 -2.33 -9.52 -8.20
C SER A 105 -3.14 -9.39 -6.91
N PRO A 106 -3.93 -8.31 -6.70
CA PRO A 106 -4.85 -8.23 -5.56
C PRO A 106 -5.95 -9.29 -5.62
N ILE A 107 -6.33 -9.77 -6.82
CA ILE A 107 -7.30 -10.86 -7.00
C ILE A 107 -6.72 -12.17 -6.44
N GLU A 108 -5.45 -12.47 -6.77
CA GLU A 108 -4.74 -13.65 -6.29
C GLU A 108 -4.67 -13.67 -4.75
N LEU A 109 -4.31 -12.55 -4.13
CA LEU A 109 -4.30 -12.43 -2.66
C LEU A 109 -5.69 -12.61 -2.06
N ALA A 110 -6.70 -11.95 -2.65
CA ALA A 110 -8.06 -12.00 -2.13
C ALA A 110 -8.70 -13.40 -2.23
N ILE A 111 -8.39 -14.18 -3.28
CA ILE A 111 -8.85 -15.58 -3.39
C ILE A 111 -8.21 -16.44 -2.29
N GLN A 112 -6.88 -16.36 -2.12
CA GLN A 112 -6.15 -17.17 -1.13
C GLN A 112 -6.61 -16.92 0.32
N VAL A 113 -6.89 -15.67 0.69
CA VAL A 113 -7.34 -15.34 2.04
C VAL A 113 -8.81 -15.67 2.27
N GLN A 114 -9.65 -15.63 1.23
CA GLN A 114 -11.08 -15.90 1.35
C GLN A 114 -11.39 -17.33 1.81
N GLU A 115 -10.49 -18.27 1.52
CA GLU A 115 -10.60 -19.68 1.95
C GLU A 115 -10.29 -19.88 3.44
N LYS A 116 -9.70 -18.88 4.12
CA LYS A 116 -9.31 -18.96 5.53
C LYS A 116 -10.49 -18.61 6.45
N LYS A 117 -10.46 -19.14 7.67
CA LYS A 117 -11.48 -18.91 8.71
C LYS A 117 -11.00 -17.86 9.73
N GLY A 118 -11.95 -17.26 10.45
CA GLY A 118 -11.70 -16.23 11.46
C GLY A 118 -12.00 -14.82 10.96
N ASP A 119 -11.71 -13.82 11.79
CA ASP A 119 -12.00 -12.41 11.48
C ASP A 119 -10.88 -11.72 10.69
N GLY A 120 -9.64 -12.22 10.80
CA GLY A 120 -8.48 -11.76 10.03
C GLY A 120 -8.73 -11.64 8.52
N PRO A 121 -9.24 -12.68 7.84
CA PRO A 121 -9.60 -12.62 6.42
C PRO A 121 -10.57 -11.50 6.07
N ARG A 122 -11.61 -11.30 6.89
CA ARG A 122 -12.63 -10.27 6.65
C ARG A 122 -12.02 -8.87 6.73
N GLU A 123 -11.23 -8.61 7.76
CA GLU A 123 -10.55 -7.32 7.93
C GLU A 123 -9.51 -7.09 6.83
N TYR A 124 -8.76 -8.12 6.45
CA TYR A 124 -7.80 -8.02 5.36
C TYR A 124 -8.46 -7.70 4.01
N LEU A 125 -9.57 -8.37 3.68
CA LEU A 125 -10.33 -8.11 2.46
C LEU A 125 -10.98 -6.71 2.46
N GLU A 126 -11.41 -6.20 3.61
CA GLU A 126 -11.89 -4.82 3.73
C GLU A 126 -10.79 -3.80 3.35
N GLN A 127 -9.55 -4.02 3.82
CA GLN A 127 -8.43 -3.15 3.44
C GLN A 127 -8.03 -3.34 1.96
N LEU A 128 -7.90 -4.60 1.51
CA LEU A 128 -7.42 -4.93 0.17
C LEU A 128 -8.41 -4.56 -0.94
N ILE A 129 -9.70 -4.70 -0.70
CA ILE A 129 -10.76 -4.41 -1.69
C ILE A 129 -11.35 -3.04 -1.40
N VAL A 130 -12.06 -2.86 -0.29
CA VAL A 130 -12.87 -1.64 -0.09
C VAL A 130 -11.98 -0.40 0.02
N ARG A 131 -10.95 -0.41 0.87
CA ARG A 131 -10.09 0.78 1.07
C ARG A 131 -9.21 1.08 -0.13
N ARG A 132 -8.61 0.05 -0.74
CA ARG A 132 -7.81 0.21 -1.95
C ARG A 132 -8.64 0.72 -3.13
N GLU A 133 -9.78 0.11 -3.42
CA GLU A 133 -10.65 0.53 -4.54
C GLU A 133 -11.28 1.90 -4.28
N LEU A 134 -11.46 2.30 -3.01
CA LEU A 134 -11.87 3.66 -2.68
C LEU A 134 -10.82 4.70 -3.08
N ALA A 135 -9.54 4.41 -2.87
CA ALA A 135 -8.46 5.28 -3.31
C ALA A 135 -8.43 5.41 -4.85
N PHE A 136 -8.56 4.30 -5.57
CA PHE A 136 -8.69 4.33 -7.04
C PHE A 136 -9.93 5.12 -7.49
N ASN A 137 -11.07 4.93 -6.84
CA ASN A 137 -12.29 5.68 -7.14
C ASN A 137 -12.08 7.19 -6.94
N MET A 138 -11.44 7.59 -5.84
CA MET A 138 -11.15 9.00 -5.54
C MET A 138 -10.26 9.62 -6.62
N VAL A 139 -9.13 8.98 -6.97
CA VAL A 139 -8.20 9.51 -7.98
C VAL A 139 -8.82 9.53 -9.38
N HIS A 140 -9.60 8.50 -9.74
CA HIS A 140 -10.21 8.40 -11.06
C HIS A 140 -11.31 9.44 -11.30
N TYR A 141 -12.16 9.70 -10.29
CA TYR A 141 -13.31 10.60 -10.43
C TYR A 141 -13.07 12.01 -9.90
N ASN A 142 -11.90 12.29 -9.31
CA ASN A 142 -11.56 13.61 -8.82
C ASN A 142 -10.22 14.08 -9.42
N PRO A 143 -10.22 14.94 -10.45
CA PRO A 143 -8.98 15.45 -11.04
C PRO A 143 -8.17 16.35 -10.09
N GLU A 144 -8.79 16.83 -9.01
CA GLU A 144 -8.16 17.68 -7.99
C GLU A 144 -7.77 16.89 -6.73
N TYR A 145 -7.64 15.56 -6.80
CA TYR A 145 -7.47 14.66 -5.64
C TYR A 145 -6.31 15.01 -4.70
N ASP A 146 -5.29 15.71 -5.21
CA ASP A 146 -4.05 16.08 -4.55
C ASP A 146 -4.05 17.48 -3.94
N ASN A 147 -5.19 18.17 -3.92
CA ASN A 147 -5.31 19.50 -3.33
C ASN A 147 -6.58 19.67 -2.48
N ILE A 148 -6.62 20.76 -1.69
CA ILE A 148 -7.67 21.01 -0.69
C ILE A 148 -9.10 21.02 -1.27
N LYS A 149 -9.27 21.30 -2.57
CA LYS A 149 -10.58 21.31 -3.21
C LYS A 149 -11.19 19.91 -3.33
N CYS A 150 -10.39 18.86 -3.17
CA CYS A 150 -10.89 17.49 -3.16
C CYS A 150 -11.72 17.15 -1.91
N LEU A 151 -11.56 17.94 -0.86
CA LEU A 151 -12.24 17.74 0.42
C LEU A 151 -13.71 18.17 0.35
N PRO A 152 -14.60 17.60 1.17
CA PRO A 152 -15.96 18.10 1.33
C PRO A 152 -16.00 19.59 1.71
N ASP A 153 -17.05 20.30 1.29
CA ASP A 153 -17.22 21.73 1.60
C ASP A 153 -17.12 22.04 3.10
N TRP A 154 -17.71 21.21 3.95
CA TRP A 154 -17.64 21.40 5.40
C TRP A 154 -16.20 21.32 5.94
N ALA A 155 -15.36 20.45 5.37
CA ALA A 155 -13.97 20.29 5.76
C ALA A 155 -13.14 21.49 5.28
N GLN A 156 -13.40 21.98 4.07
CA GLN A 156 -12.76 23.20 3.58
C GLN A 156 -13.16 24.42 4.42
N THR A 157 -14.43 24.55 4.80
CA THR A 157 -14.92 25.65 5.62
C THR A 157 -14.24 25.66 6.99
N THR A 158 -14.21 24.54 7.70
CA THR A 158 -13.55 24.49 9.01
C THR A 158 -12.05 24.78 8.92
N LEU A 159 -11.36 24.28 7.89
CA LEU A 159 -9.94 24.60 7.67
C LEU A 159 -9.70 26.10 7.43
N ARG A 160 -10.63 26.78 6.74
CA ARG A 160 -10.56 28.24 6.53
C ARG A 160 -10.83 29.03 7.81
N GLU A 161 -11.81 28.59 8.61
CA GLU A 161 -12.15 29.23 9.89
C GLU A 161 -10.96 29.20 10.87
N HIS A 162 -10.23 28.08 10.90
CA HIS A 162 -9.06 27.88 11.76
C HIS A 162 -7.72 28.24 11.07
N ALA A 163 -7.75 28.95 9.94
CA ALA A 163 -6.54 29.28 9.19
C ALA A 163 -5.58 30.18 9.97
N ASN A 164 -6.09 31.05 10.85
CA ASN A 164 -5.29 32.04 11.59
C ASN A 164 -5.01 31.63 13.05
N ASP A 165 -5.39 30.42 13.46
CA ASP A 165 -5.12 29.94 14.81
C ASP A 165 -3.60 29.86 15.06
N PRO A 166 -3.11 30.25 16.25
CA PRO A 166 -1.69 30.11 16.56
C PRO A 166 -1.31 28.62 16.59
N ARG A 167 -0.28 28.25 15.81
CA ARG A 167 0.28 26.89 15.83
C ARG A 167 1.31 26.79 16.95
N PRO A 168 1.18 25.83 17.90
CA PRO A 168 2.17 25.68 18.97
C PRO A 168 3.58 25.40 18.46
N TYR A 169 3.68 24.71 17.31
CA TYR A 169 4.94 24.40 16.63
C TYR A 169 4.75 24.56 15.13
N THR A 170 5.80 25.02 14.46
CA THR A 170 5.87 25.10 12.99
C THR A 170 7.22 24.56 12.57
N TYR A 171 7.24 23.75 11.51
CA TYR A 171 8.45 23.12 10.99
C TYR A 171 8.65 23.48 9.53
N THR A 172 9.91 23.55 9.15
CA THR A 172 10.34 23.52 7.76
C THR A 172 10.18 22.13 7.17
N SER A 173 10.19 22.03 5.84
CA SER A 173 10.17 20.73 5.15
C SER A 173 11.38 19.87 5.52
N GLU A 174 12.55 20.50 5.73
CA GLU A 174 13.80 19.82 6.10
C GLU A 174 13.73 19.24 7.51
N GLU A 175 13.22 19.99 8.49
CA GLU A 175 13.01 19.47 9.85
C GLU A 175 12.04 18.28 9.86
N LEU A 176 10.97 18.35 9.07
CA LEU A 176 10.03 17.22 8.93
C LEU A 176 10.70 16.03 8.24
N GLU A 177 11.44 16.25 7.15
CA GLU A 177 12.12 15.18 6.42
C GLU A 177 13.15 14.45 7.29
N ASN A 178 13.90 15.21 8.11
CA ASN A 178 14.96 14.71 9.00
C ASN A 178 14.46 14.19 10.35
N ALA A 179 13.15 14.16 10.59
CA ALA A 179 12.55 13.72 11.86
C ALA A 179 12.98 14.58 13.07
N GLU A 180 12.99 15.90 12.91
CA GLU A 180 13.46 16.89 13.89
C GLU A 180 12.31 17.69 14.51
N THR A 181 11.24 17.00 14.90
CA THR A 181 10.11 17.62 15.62
C THR A 181 10.27 17.51 17.14
N HIS A 182 9.47 18.28 17.88
CA HIS A 182 9.34 18.12 19.33
C HIS A 182 8.77 16.75 19.74
N ASP A 183 8.08 16.04 18.84
CA ASP A 183 7.38 14.81 19.13
C ASP A 183 8.24 13.57 18.77
N PRO A 184 8.75 12.83 19.76
CA PRO A 184 9.56 11.65 19.50
C PRO A 184 8.82 10.52 18.79
N TYR A 185 7.48 10.45 18.85
CA TYR A 185 6.70 9.41 18.17
C TYR A 185 6.52 9.74 16.69
N TRP A 186 6.27 11.00 16.35
CA TRP A 186 6.26 11.48 14.96
C TRP A 186 7.63 11.24 14.31
N ASN A 187 8.71 11.59 15.03
CA ASN A 187 10.07 11.38 14.56
C ASN A 187 10.38 9.89 14.30
N LYS A 188 9.89 8.98 15.15
CA LYS A 188 10.04 7.53 14.94
C LYS A 188 9.28 7.05 13.70
N ALA A 189 8.07 7.56 13.46
CA ALA A 189 7.30 7.23 12.26
C ALA A 189 8.03 7.69 10.99
N GLN A 190 8.50 8.94 10.97
CA GLN A 190 9.30 9.47 9.85
C GLN A 190 10.58 8.67 9.64
N THR A 191 11.29 8.33 10.71
CA THR A 191 12.51 7.50 10.65
C THR A 191 12.23 6.10 10.09
N GLU A 192 11.10 5.48 10.42
CA GLU A 192 10.69 4.20 9.83
C GLU A 192 10.52 4.35 8.31
N MET A 193 9.87 5.42 7.84
CA MET A 193 9.71 5.68 6.42
C MET A 193 11.06 5.81 5.71
N THR A 194 11.96 6.67 6.20
CA THR A 194 13.24 6.95 5.54
C THR A 194 14.19 5.75 5.56
N LYS A 195 14.16 4.92 6.60
CA LYS A 195 15.04 3.74 6.70
C LYS A 195 14.52 2.51 5.97
N THR A 196 13.21 2.33 5.89
CA THR A 196 12.62 1.07 5.38
C THR A 196 11.84 1.22 4.08
N GLY A 197 11.51 2.46 3.68
CA GLY A 197 10.61 2.74 2.57
C GLY A 197 9.15 2.39 2.86
N LYS A 198 8.80 2.03 4.10
CA LYS A 198 7.43 1.70 4.51
C LYS A 198 7.18 2.08 5.96
N MET A 199 6.37 3.12 6.17
CA MET A 199 5.80 3.42 7.49
C MET A 199 4.62 2.49 7.83
N HIS A 200 4.49 2.10 9.10
CA HIS A 200 3.36 1.34 9.63
C HIS A 200 2.03 2.06 9.36
N GLY A 201 1.03 1.34 8.85
CA GLY A 201 -0.25 1.93 8.41
C GLY A 201 -0.98 2.77 9.46
N TYR A 202 -0.91 2.42 10.75
CA TYR A 202 -1.49 3.24 11.82
C TYR A 202 -0.70 4.54 12.03
N MET A 203 0.63 4.47 11.99
CA MET A 203 1.49 5.63 12.16
C MET A 203 1.36 6.61 10.98
N ARG A 204 0.99 6.16 9.79
CA ARG A 204 0.70 7.07 8.64
C ARG A 204 -0.49 8.00 8.84
N MET A 205 -1.44 7.63 9.72
CA MET A 205 -2.56 8.51 10.06
C MET A 205 -2.19 9.51 11.16
N TYR A 206 -1.20 9.15 11.98
CA TYR A 206 -0.67 9.98 13.06
C TYR A 206 0.37 10.98 12.56
N TRP A 207 1.27 10.52 11.71
CA TRP A 207 2.29 11.30 11.01
C TRP A 207 1.63 12.35 10.10
#